data_AF-A0A528CYU6-F1
#
_entry.id   AF-A0A528CYU6-F1
#
_cell.length_a   1.000
_cell.length_b   1.000
_cell.length_c   1.000
_cell.angle_alpha   90.00
_cell.angle_beta   90.00
_cell.angle_gamma   90.00
#
_symmetry.space_group_name_H-M   'P 1'
#
loop_
_entity.id
_entity.type
_entity.pdbx_description
1 polymer ?
#
loop_
_entity_poly.entity_id
_entity_poly.type
_entity_poly.pdbx_seq_one_letter_code
_entity_poly.pdbx_strand_id
1 'polypeptide(L)'
;GLEGSAELKLGSALRYFGDGWQISKKIGGRHFWRVPVMDGEFLCEATTGLTKGAVGGGNFFVMAESSAKALVASEAAVAAIGLVPGAIVPFPGGIARSGSKIGGKYKG
;
A
#
# COMPACT_ATOMS: atom_id res chain seq x y z
N GLY A 1 -5.96 1.36 9.95
CA GLY A 1 -4.65 0.70 10.11
C GLY A 1 -4.85 -0.78 10.25
N LEU A 2 -3.77 -1.55 10.27
CA LEU A 2 -3.78 -2.98 10.53
C LEU A 2 -3.26 -3.23 11.94
N GLU A 3 -3.90 -4.11 12.71
CA GLU A 3 -3.27 -4.72 13.88
C GLU A 3 -2.38 -5.85 13.38
N GLY A 4 -1.07 -5.60 13.38
CA GLY A 4 -0.08 -6.49 12.77
C GLY A 4 0.60 -7.39 13.79
N SER A 5 1.30 -8.41 13.30
CA SER A 5 2.20 -9.26 14.11
C SER A 5 3.43 -8.51 14.65
N ALA A 6 3.69 -7.31 14.13
CA ALA A 6 4.76 -6.42 14.57
C ALA A 6 4.34 -4.96 14.39
N GLU A 7 5.03 -4.05 15.08
CA GLU A 7 4.82 -2.61 14.95
C GLU A 7 6.02 -1.93 14.27
N LEU A 8 5.73 -0.95 13.43
CA LEU A 8 6.70 -0.05 12.82
C LEU A 8 6.56 1.35 13.41
N LYS A 9 7.68 1.99 13.75
CA LYS A 9 7.73 3.35 14.30
C LYS A 9 7.52 4.44 13.24
N LEU A 10 6.36 4.44 12.57
CA LEU A 10 6.07 5.36 11.47
C LEU A 10 6.06 6.83 11.91
N GLY A 11 5.06 7.25 12.70
CA GLY A 11 4.98 8.64 13.16
C GLY A 11 6.13 9.01 14.09
N SER A 12 6.62 8.06 14.89
CA SER A 12 7.75 8.31 15.80
C SER A 12 9.06 8.62 15.09
N ALA A 13 9.26 8.11 13.87
CA ALA A 13 10.39 8.48 13.02
C ALA A 13 10.11 9.82 12.30
N LEU A 14 8.91 10.01 11.77
CA LEU A 14 8.54 11.22 11.03
C LEU A 14 8.51 12.48 11.91
N ARG A 15 8.23 12.35 13.22
CA ARG A 15 8.10 13.49 14.14
C ARG A 15 9.31 14.42 14.19
N TYR A 16 10.51 13.92 13.87
CA TYR A 16 11.73 14.73 13.86
C TYR A 16 11.70 15.84 12.80
N PHE A 17 10.83 15.72 11.78
CA PHE A 17 10.58 16.82 10.84
C PHE A 17 10.08 18.09 11.54
N GLY A 18 9.39 17.96 12.67
CA GLY A 18 8.92 19.10 13.46
C GLY A 18 10.02 19.83 14.23
N ASP A 19 11.28 19.39 14.15
CA ASP A 19 12.46 20.05 14.73
C ASP A 19 12.28 20.54 16.19
N GLY A 20 11.69 19.68 17.02
CA GLY A 20 11.45 19.98 18.44
C GLY A 20 10.07 20.55 18.75
N TRP A 21 9.29 20.95 17.75
CA TRP A 21 7.94 21.51 17.90
C TRP A 21 6.82 20.47 17.83
N GLN A 22 7.14 19.20 17.59
CA GLN A 22 6.17 18.11 17.59
C GLN A 22 5.52 17.88 18.96
N ILE A 23 4.21 17.60 18.96
CA ILE A 23 3.43 17.40 20.18
C ILE A 23 2.97 15.94 20.28
N SER A 24 3.25 15.29 21.42
CA SER A 24 2.73 13.96 21.76
C SER A 24 1.28 14.05 22.25
N LYS A 25 0.39 13.22 21.70
CA LYS A 25 -1.02 13.14 22.14
C LYS A 25 -1.54 11.71 22.14
N LYS A 26 -2.40 11.39 23.12
CA LYS A 26 -3.19 10.16 23.12
C LYS A 26 -4.64 10.50 22.78
N ILE A 27 -5.20 9.86 21.76
CA ILE A 27 -6.57 10.08 21.28
C ILE A 27 -7.23 8.70 21.18
N GLY A 28 -8.32 8.48 21.93
CA GLY A 28 -9.01 7.18 21.92
C GLY A 28 -8.10 5.99 22.28
N GLY A 29 -7.15 6.19 23.21
CA GLY A 29 -6.19 5.15 23.63
C GLY A 29 -4.98 4.97 22.70
N ARG A 30 -4.99 5.56 21.50
CA ARG A 30 -3.90 5.47 20.51
C ARG A 30 -2.94 6.65 20.62
N HIS A 31 -1.65 6.44 20.38
CA HIS A 31 -0.60 7.46 20.51
C HIS A 31 -0.30 8.10 19.16
N PHE A 32 -0.36 9.44 19.09
CA PHE A 32 -0.12 10.24 17.90
C PHE A 32 0.94 11.32 18.15
N TRP A 33 1.55 11.75 17.05
CA TRP A 33 2.36 12.95 16.93
C TRP A 33 1.61 13.98 16.09
N ARG A 34 1.52 15.21 16.60
CA ARG A 34 1.11 16.40 15.82
C ARG A 34 2.38 17.14 15.45
N VAL A 35 2.69 17.20 14.16
CA VAL A 35 3.92 17.81 13.64
C VAL A 35 3.55 19.12 12.93
N PRO A 36 4.06 20.28 13.38
CA PRO A 36 3.77 21.55 12.72
C PRO A 36 4.29 21.56 11.28
N VAL A 37 3.46 22.06 10.36
CA VAL A 37 3.71 22.19 8.92
C VAL A 37 3.05 23.48 8.42
N MET A 38 3.32 23.90 7.17
CA MET A 38 2.82 25.19 6.66
C MET A 38 1.30 25.29 6.61
N ASP A 39 0.59 24.18 6.36
CA ASP A 39 -0.88 24.13 6.32
C ASP A 39 -1.52 23.83 7.69
N GLY A 40 -0.72 23.75 8.75
CA GLY A 40 -1.18 23.53 10.13
C GLY A 40 -0.41 22.40 10.81
N GLU A 41 -1.04 21.23 10.91
CA GLU A 41 -0.48 20.08 11.62
C GLU A 41 -0.63 18.78 10.84
N PHE A 42 0.48 18.07 10.67
CA PHE A 42 0.48 16.70 10.22
C PHE A 42 0.28 15.76 11.42
N LEU A 43 -0.88 15.12 11.49
CA LEU A 43 -1.22 14.14 12.52
C LEU A 43 -0.83 12.73 12.06
N CYS A 44 0.05 12.06 12.80
CA CYS A 44 0.51 10.71 12.48
C CYS A 44 0.55 9.81 13.72
N GLU A 45 0.02 8.59 13.63
CA GLU A 45 0.11 7.62 14.72
C GLU A 45 1.57 7.21 14.96
N ALA A 46 1.96 7.09 16.23
CA ALA A 46 3.33 6.86 16.65
C ALA A 46 3.90 5.56 16.06
N THR A 47 3.04 4.54 15.94
CA THR A 47 3.33 3.25 15.30
C THR A 47 2.23 2.85 14.33
N THR A 48 2.54 1.93 13.42
CA THR A 48 1.56 1.25 12.57
C THR A 48 1.85 -0.24 12.56
N GLY A 49 0.82 -1.08 12.43
CA GLY A 49 1.01 -2.52 12.33
C GLY A 49 1.61 -2.96 11.01
N LEU A 50 2.39 -4.04 11.09
CA LEU A 50 2.99 -4.80 9.99
C LEU A 50 2.56 -6.26 10.14
N THR A 51 2.11 -6.88 9.04
CA THR A 51 1.90 -8.33 8.98
C THR A 51 2.89 -8.99 8.03
N LYS A 52 3.35 -10.18 8.41
CA LYS A 52 4.07 -11.11 7.52
C LYS A 52 3.15 -12.19 6.93
N GLY A 53 1.88 -12.19 7.30
CA GLY A 53 0.87 -13.13 6.78
C GLY A 53 0.23 -12.70 5.46
N ALA A 54 0.58 -11.51 4.94
CA ALA A 54 0.13 -11.07 3.63
C ALA A 54 0.78 -11.93 2.54
N VAL A 55 -0.02 -12.32 1.53
CA VAL A 55 0.44 -13.07 0.37
C VAL A 55 0.56 -12.13 -0.82
N GLY A 56 1.71 -12.16 -1.50
CA GLY A 56 1.96 -11.40 -2.71
C GLY A 56 2.13 -12.31 -3.92
N GLY A 57 1.73 -11.84 -5.10
CA GLY A 57 1.98 -12.53 -6.37
C GLY A 57 0.86 -13.44 -6.87
N GLY A 58 -0.29 -13.52 -6.19
CA GLY A 58 -1.49 -14.13 -6.75
C GLY A 58 -1.88 -13.44 -8.06
N ASN A 59 -2.04 -14.21 -9.14
CA ASN A 59 -2.32 -13.68 -10.47
C ASN A 59 -3.11 -14.68 -11.33
N PHE A 60 -3.72 -14.17 -12.40
CA PHE A 60 -4.36 -14.96 -13.45
C PHE A 60 -4.24 -14.23 -14.78
N PHE A 61 -4.40 -14.96 -15.89
CA PHE A 61 -4.39 -14.37 -17.23
C PHE A 61 -5.80 -14.17 -17.78
N VAL A 62 -6.02 -13.01 -18.40
CA VAL A 62 -7.19 -12.73 -19.22
C VAL A 62 -6.80 -12.96 -20.67
N MET A 63 -7.35 -14.01 -21.29
CA MET A 63 -7.15 -14.32 -22.70
C MET A 63 -8.40 -13.92 -23.48
N ALA A 64 -8.23 -13.12 -24.53
CA ALA A 64 -9.32 -12.65 -25.37
C ALA A 64 -8.87 -12.51 -26.83
N GLU A 65 -9.83 -12.45 -27.75
CA GLU A 65 -9.60 -12.36 -29.21
C GLU A 65 -8.97 -11.02 -29.64
N SER A 66 -9.01 -9.99 -28.80
CA SER A 66 -8.40 -8.69 -29.07
C SER A 66 -7.92 -8.01 -27.79
N SER A 67 -6.97 -7.10 -27.93
CA SER A 67 -6.44 -6.29 -26.82
C SER A 67 -7.54 -5.45 -26.15
N ALA A 68 -8.48 -4.89 -26.93
CA ALA A 68 -9.59 -4.10 -26.42
C ALA A 68 -10.52 -4.96 -25.53
N LYS A 69 -10.88 -6.17 -25.97
CA LYS A 69 -11.68 -7.10 -25.16
C LYS A 69 -10.95 -7.52 -23.88
N ALA A 70 -9.64 -7.79 -23.97
CA ALA A 70 -8.83 -8.14 -22.80
C ALA A 70 -8.76 -7.00 -21.77
N LEU A 71 -8.61 -5.75 -22.24
CA LEU A 71 -8.57 -4.58 -21.37
C LEU A 71 -9.89 -4.40 -20.63
N VAL A 72 -11.03 -4.43 -21.33
CA VAL A 72 -12.36 -4.29 -20.72
C VAL A 72 -12.60 -5.37 -19.65
N ALA A 73 -12.27 -6.62 -19.96
CA ALA A 73 -12.39 -7.72 -18.98
C ALA A 73 -11.44 -7.54 -17.78
N SER A 74 -10.24 -7.03 -18.00
CA SER A 74 -9.26 -6.78 -16.93
C SER A 74 -9.68 -5.62 -16.03
N GLU A 75 -10.21 -4.54 -16.58
CA GLU A 75 -10.74 -3.40 -15.82
C GLU A 75 -11.95 -3.82 -14.97
N ALA A 76 -12.85 -4.65 -15.53
CA ALA A 76 -13.96 -5.22 -14.77
C ALA A 76 -13.47 -6.10 -13.60
N ALA A 77 -12.42 -6.90 -13.82
CA ALA A 77 -11.82 -7.70 -12.75
C ALA A 77 -11.16 -6.82 -11.67
N VAL A 78 -10.46 -5.76 -12.05
CA VAL A 78 -9.87 -4.78 -11.12
C VAL A 78 -10.93 -4.13 -10.25
N ALA A 79 -12.05 -3.70 -10.85
CA ALA A 79 -13.16 -3.12 -10.11
C ALA A 79 -13.75 -4.12 -9.09
N ALA A 80 -13.90 -5.40 -9.46
CA ALA A 80 -14.36 -6.44 -8.56
C ALA A 80 -13.37 -6.72 -7.42
N ILE A 81 -12.06 -6.77 -7.70
CA ILE A 81 -11.02 -6.96 -6.68
C ILE A 81 -10.99 -5.80 -5.69
N GLY A 82 -11.26 -4.57 -6.15
CA GLY A 82 -11.36 -3.39 -5.29
C GLY A 82 -12.43 -3.48 -4.19
N LEU A 83 -13.39 -4.39 -4.32
CA LEU A 83 -14.40 -4.68 -3.30
C LEU A 83 -13.95 -5.71 -2.25
N VAL A 84 -12.81 -6.37 -2.46
CA VAL A 84 -12.28 -7.40 -1.57
C VAL A 84 -11.42 -6.75 -0.47
N PRO A 85 -11.83 -6.79 0.81
CA PRO A 85 -11.06 -6.16 1.89
C PRO A 85 -9.64 -6.74 2.00
N GLY A 86 -8.65 -5.86 2.07
CA GLY A 86 -7.24 -6.24 2.20
C GLY A 86 -6.55 -6.68 0.91
N ALA A 87 -7.25 -6.76 -0.22
CA ALA A 87 -6.65 -7.00 -1.52
C ALA A 87 -6.25 -5.68 -2.19
N ILE A 88 -5.14 -5.71 -2.93
CA ILE A 88 -4.70 -4.61 -3.79
C ILE A 88 -4.21 -5.18 -5.12
N VAL A 89 -4.26 -4.35 -6.17
CA VAL A 89 -3.69 -4.65 -7.49
C VAL A 89 -2.59 -3.63 -7.82
N PRO A 90 -1.31 -3.95 -7.59
CA PRO A 90 -0.24 -2.93 -7.50
C PRO A 90 0.29 -2.44 -8.86
N PHE A 91 -0.10 -3.07 -9.97
CA PHE A 91 0.31 -2.62 -11.31
C PHE A 91 -0.45 -1.36 -11.73
N PRO A 92 0.03 -0.59 -12.72
CA PRO A 92 -0.69 0.57 -13.25
C PRO A 92 -2.11 0.18 -13.69
N GLY A 93 -3.13 0.86 -13.15
CA GLY A 93 -4.53 0.53 -13.40
C GLY A 93 -4.96 -0.86 -12.88
N GLY A 94 -4.13 -1.52 -12.06
CA GLY A 94 -4.34 -2.88 -11.58
C GLY A 94 -3.99 -3.99 -12.58
N ILE A 95 -3.38 -3.66 -13.73
CA ILE A 95 -3.22 -4.59 -14.85
C ILE A 95 -1.75 -4.73 -15.24
N ALA A 96 -1.25 -5.96 -15.28
CA ALA A 96 0.08 -6.27 -15.80
C ALA A 96 0.02 -6.50 -17.32
N ARG A 97 0.49 -5.53 -18.11
CA ARG A 97 0.63 -5.70 -19.58
C ARG A 97 1.86 -6.51 -19.99
N SER A 98 2.85 -6.62 -19.10
CA SER A 98 4.11 -7.31 -19.34
C SER A 98 4.25 -8.49 -18.38
N GLY A 99 4.16 -9.71 -18.91
CA GLY A 99 4.52 -10.91 -18.16
C GLY A 99 6.02 -10.95 -17.89
N SER A 100 6.40 -11.41 -16.70
CA SER A 100 7.78 -11.66 -16.34
C SER A 100 8.07 -13.17 -16.28
N LYS A 101 9.35 -13.52 -16.38
CA LYS A 101 9.84 -14.85 -16.07
C LYS A 101 11.07 -14.72 -15.19
N ILE A 102 11.33 -15.74 -14.38
CA ILE A 102 12.57 -15.81 -13.61
C ILE A 102 13.75 -16.01 -14.58
N GLY A 103 14.82 -15.25 -14.37
CA GLY A 103 16.03 -15.29 -15.20
C GLY A 103 15.87 -14.66 -16.59
N GLY A 104 16.93 -14.77 -17.40
CA GLY A 104 17.00 -14.19 -18.74
C GLY A 104 17.85 -15.04 -19.68
N LYS A 105 17.59 -14.93 -20.99
CA LYS A 105 18.49 -15.51 -22.00
C LYS A 105 19.85 -14.81 -22.00
N TYR A 106 19.85 -13.51 -21.68
CA TYR A 106 21.05 -12.71 -21.53
C TYR A 106 21.53 -12.80 -20.09
N LYS A 107 22.83 -13.03 -19.90
CA LYS A 107 23.47 -12.99 -18.58
C LYS A 107 23.40 -11.55 -18.05
N GLY A 108 23.02 -11.41 -16.79
CA GLY A 108 23.14 -10.17 -16.02
C GLY A 108 24.51 -10.06 -15.37
#